data_AF-A0A7Y5GTM1-F1
#
_entry.id   AF-A0A7Y5GTM1-F1
#
_cell.length_a   1.000
_cell.length_b   1.000
_cell.length_c   1.000
_cell.angle_alpha   90.00
_cell.angle_beta   90.00
_cell.angle_gamma   90.00
#
_symmetry.space_group_name_H-M   'P 1'
#
loop_
_entity.id
_entity.type
_entity.pdbx_description
1 polymer ?
#
loop_
_entity_poly.entity_id
_entity_poly.type
_entity_poly.pdbx_seq_one_letter_code
_entity_poly.pdbx_strand_id
1 'polypeptide(L)'
;MQKRKLPLLRIVVLLGTAGLCHTGCGDTEINETNVGEELTDDDVQETSAAIFAGASQCKVTAVKAAGCYPEKKWYTFAEGKCSGKGLTLSKFAPIGACETGLVGIEFVCCPSSANESGTGDTQPDAPANTPKPIAEQDCSVHSAGGPNVCHSEEMWKKQTSLACAEQGLLFGKIKLGGECKGGFSYAKFTCCAGAPPPPTTQPACAEHKVDINACKDAAAWKESLTKMCLEKGQNLAKFEPLAQCASGGFSGAIFVCCSSDIAPPPPPPPPTGSCVENKFALDSCKNESELKEIAYKECLQLGLALADLNLYGPCSSGGFSIAAYVCCGNVDQPQPPPPPPGECVEHKLTLNTCKNEGELKEIAYKDCLQLGLSLADLNLYGPCASGGFSTAAYICCGETQPPQPDPTDPCFEAKMGGADSCKPAEIWKEYATKACAEQGFDLVKFTTAEPCADGTGFHLSYYACCAASVPPPPQPPPDDSDPQACFEGKMGEPTSCKPPEVWKEYAAKMCLQANAELTALEVAVPCSNTGGYAMAYYVCCSTPGATDPPQPTPTTDCTEEGKLGSPTSCKSEETWLEYAAKE
;
A
#
# COMPACT_ATOMS: atom_id res chain seq x y z
N MET A 1 -18.64 1.69 33.93
CA MET A 1 -17.22 1.79 34.34
C MET A 1 -16.36 1.81 33.08
N GLN A 2 -15.96 3.00 32.63
CA GLN A 2 -15.18 3.17 31.39
C GLN A 2 -13.68 3.21 31.71
N LYS A 3 -12.91 2.33 31.06
CA LYS A 3 -11.44 2.35 31.08
C LYS A 3 -10.95 3.51 30.21
N ARG A 4 -10.37 4.55 30.83
CA ARG A 4 -9.59 5.57 30.13
C ARG A 4 -8.17 5.05 29.91
N LYS A 5 -7.67 5.11 28.67
CA LYS A 5 -6.23 5.02 28.37
C LYS A 5 -5.58 6.33 28.84
N LEU A 6 -4.66 6.26 29.81
CA LEU A 6 -3.76 7.38 30.13
C LEU A 6 -2.55 7.33 29.17
N PRO A 7 -2.06 8.48 28.67
CA PRO A 7 -0.79 8.53 27.98
C PRO A 7 0.37 8.26 28.94
N LEU A 8 1.38 7.54 28.46
CA LEU A 8 2.66 7.30 29.13
C LEU A 8 3.34 8.65 29.42
N LEU A 9 3.34 9.03 30.69
CA LEU A 9 4.10 10.17 31.21
C LEU A 9 5.60 9.81 31.17
N ARG A 10 6.38 10.44 30.28
CA ARG A 10 7.85 10.45 30.40
C ARG A 10 8.20 11.23 31.67
N ILE A 11 8.56 10.53 32.74
CA ILE A 11 9.17 11.15 33.92
C ILE A 11 10.60 11.53 33.54
N VAL A 12 10.81 12.79 33.15
CA VAL A 12 12.16 13.38 33.09
C VAL A 12 12.57 13.64 34.54
N VAL A 13 13.41 12.76 35.10
CA VAL A 13 14.07 13.01 36.37
C VAL A 13 15.17 14.06 36.11
N LEU A 14 14.85 15.33 36.33
CA LEU A 14 15.85 16.40 36.37
C LEU A 14 16.71 16.21 37.62
N LEU A 15 17.88 15.58 37.47
CA LEU A 15 18.92 15.58 38.48
C LEU A 15 19.55 16.98 38.52
N GLY A 16 19.27 17.72 39.60
CA GLY A 16 19.87 19.03 39.84
C GLY A 16 21.39 18.90 40.02
N THR A 17 22.16 19.54 39.14
CA THR A 17 23.60 19.69 39.30
C THR A 17 23.87 20.87 40.23
N ALA A 18 24.29 20.59 41.46
CA ALA A 18 24.99 21.54 42.31
C ALA A 18 26.35 20.95 42.71
N GLY A 19 27.43 21.58 42.24
CA GLY A 19 28.71 21.58 42.93
C GLY A 19 29.84 20.74 42.34
N LEU A 20 30.82 21.47 41.78
CA LEU A 20 32.26 21.21 41.78
C LEU A 20 32.83 20.17 40.78
N CYS A 21 33.19 20.68 39.60
CA CYS A 21 34.51 20.40 39.02
C CYS A 21 35.13 21.73 38.61
N HIS A 22 36.09 22.19 39.40
CA HIS A 22 36.97 23.29 39.05
C HIS A 22 38.35 22.68 38.77
N THR A 23 38.97 23.17 37.68
CA THR A 23 40.39 23.08 37.30
C THR A 23 40.96 21.71 36.87
N GLY A 24 41.33 21.63 35.57
CA GLY A 24 42.51 20.89 35.13
C GLY A 24 42.29 19.68 34.23
N CYS A 25 41.88 19.89 32.95
CA CYS A 25 42.23 18.92 31.91
C CYS A 25 43.72 19.10 31.60
N GLY A 26 44.56 18.33 32.29
CA GLY A 26 45.95 18.10 31.93
C GLY A 26 46.03 16.79 31.16
N ASP A 27 46.63 16.84 29.97
CA ASP A 27 46.99 15.68 29.15
C ASP A 27 47.72 14.65 30.02
N THR A 28 47.06 13.54 30.31
CA THR A 28 47.69 12.38 30.94
C THR A 28 47.62 11.25 29.93
N GLU A 29 48.78 10.87 29.39
CA GLU A 29 48.96 9.65 28.59
C GLU A 29 48.32 8.46 29.32
N ILE A 30 47.28 7.89 28.72
CA ILE A 30 46.67 6.65 29.17
C ILE A 30 47.58 5.52 28.67
N ASN A 31 48.39 4.97 29.57
CA ASN A 31 49.19 3.78 29.32
C ASN A 31 48.26 2.56 29.10
N GLU A 32 48.42 1.86 27.98
CA GLU A 32 47.63 0.69 27.55
C GLU A 32 47.88 -0.59 28.39
N THR A 33 47.78 -0.53 29.73
CA THR A 33 48.08 -1.70 30.58
C THR A 33 47.00 -2.15 31.55
N ASN A 34 45.82 -1.52 31.59
CA ASN A 34 44.70 -1.96 32.45
C ASN A 34 43.44 -2.31 31.65
N VAL A 35 43.53 -3.32 30.78
CA VAL A 35 42.35 -4.02 30.25
C VAL A 35 42.08 -5.22 31.16
N GLY A 36 41.51 -4.96 32.34
CA GLY A 36 41.28 -6.02 33.34
C GLY A 36 40.29 -5.74 34.46
N GLU A 37 39.88 -4.50 34.73
CA GLU A 37 38.97 -4.23 35.86
C GLU A 37 37.50 -4.55 35.51
N GLU A 38 36.86 -5.37 36.37
CA GLU A 38 35.43 -5.63 36.37
C GLU A 38 34.65 -4.37 36.76
N LEU A 39 33.50 -4.13 36.12
CA LEU A 39 32.58 -3.06 36.53
C LEU A 39 31.91 -3.51 37.83
N THR A 40 32.18 -2.83 38.94
CA THR A 40 31.64 -3.19 40.26
C THR A 40 30.41 -2.35 40.61
N ASP A 41 29.67 -2.77 41.64
CA ASP A 41 28.49 -2.05 42.13
C ASP A 41 28.84 -0.65 42.69
N ASP A 42 30.09 -0.43 43.11
CA ASP A 42 30.57 0.84 43.65
C ASP A 42 30.83 1.90 42.56
N ASP A 43 30.99 1.47 41.30
CA ASP A 43 31.32 2.35 40.17
C ASP A 43 30.09 3.06 39.56
N VAL A 44 28.92 2.81 40.14
CA VAL A 44 27.65 2.92 39.44
C VAL A 44 26.58 3.64 40.29
N GLN A 45 25.92 4.63 39.69
CA GLN A 45 24.76 5.30 40.29
C GLN A 45 23.46 4.71 39.72
N GLU A 46 22.68 4.02 40.58
CA GLU A 46 21.41 3.37 40.23
C GLU A 46 20.20 4.28 40.52
N THR A 47 19.34 4.48 39.53
CA THR A 47 17.99 5.06 39.71
C THR A 47 16.96 4.08 39.18
N SER A 48 15.88 3.82 39.93
CA SER A 48 14.89 2.84 39.50
C SER A 48 13.45 3.31 39.65
N ALA A 49 12.62 2.91 38.68
CA ALA A 49 11.19 3.16 38.66
C ALA A 49 10.43 1.86 38.34
N ALA A 50 9.27 1.67 38.97
CA ALA A 50 8.37 0.57 38.64
C ALA A 50 7.44 0.97 37.49
N ILE A 51 7.29 0.09 36.49
CA ILE A 51 6.32 0.26 35.42
C ILE A 51 5.36 -0.93 35.42
N PHE A 52 4.06 -0.64 35.32
CA PHE A 52 3.02 -1.64 35.16
C PHE A 52 2.78 -1.91 33.68
N ALA A 53 3.10 -3.13 33.24
CA ALA A 53 2.73 -3.65 31.93
C ALA A 53 1.74 -4.81 32.13
N GLY A 54 0.44 -4.50 32.18
CA GLY A 54 -0.59 -5.50 32.48
C GLY A 54 -0.63 -5.90 33.96
N ALA A 55 -0.79 -7.21 34.23
CA ALA A 55 -0.84 -7.78 35.58
C ALA A 55 0.54 -8.01 36.24
N SER A 56 1.63 -7.71 35.51
CA SER A 56 3.00 -7.95 35.95
C SER A 56 3.74 -6.64 36.22
N GLN A 57 4.46 -6.57 37.34
CA GLN A 57 5.35 -5.44 37.66
C GLN A 57 6.71 -5.68 36.99
N CYS A 58 7.11 -4.81 36.06
CA CYS A 58 8.48 -4.76 35.54
C CYS A 58 9.23 -3.60 36.21
N LYS A 59 10.53 -3.78 36.47
CA LYS A 59 11.39 -2.76 37.06
C LYS A 59 12.30 -2.18 36.00
N VAL A 60 12.24 -0.87 35.81
CA VAL A 60 13.17 -0.12 34.96
C VAL A 60 14.28 0.44 35.84
N THR A 61 15.51 0.21 35.42
CA THR A 61 16.70 0.66 36.13
C THR A 61 17.59 1.43 35.16
N ALA A 62 17.84 2.69 35.48
CA ALA A 62 18.78 3.54 34.78
C ALA A 62 20.07 3.61 35.59
N VAL A 63 21.18 3.44 34.89
CA VAL A 63 22.48 3.21 35.50
C VAL A 63 23.52 4.05 34.78
N LYS A 64 24.26 4.85 35.54
CA LYS A 64 25.35 5.68 35.01
C LYS A 64 26.64 5.36 35.76
N ALA A 65 27.74 5.20 35.02
CA ALA A 65 29.07 5.03 35.61
C ALA A 65 29.88 6.33 35.50
N ALA A 66 30.88 6.47 36.36
CA ALA A 66 31.83 7.59 36.30
C ALA A 66 32.81 7.47 35.10
N GLY A 67 33.01 6.26 34.59
CA GLY A 67 33.89 5.95 33.48
C GLY A 67 33.15 5.47 32.23
N CYS A 68 33.90 5.21 31.17
CA CYS A 68 33.36 4.70 29.92
C CYS A 68 33.73 3.24 29.70
N TYR A 69 32.72 2.41 29.43
CA TYR A 69 32.89 0.96 29.35
C TYR A 69 32.32 0.42 28.04
N PRO A 70 32.91 -0.64 27.46
CA PRO A 70 32.40 -1.26 26.25
C PRO A 70 31.01 -1.85 26.50
N GLU A 71 30.14 -1.78 25.48
CA GLU A 71 28.73 -2.19 25.54
C GLU A 71 28.54 -3.62 26.09
N LYS A 72 29.46 -4.53 25.77
CA LYS A 72 29.44 -5.91 26.27
C LYS A 72 29.49 -5.99 27.80
N LYS A 73 30.28 -5.14 28.47
CA LYS A 73 30.36 -5.11 29.95
C LYS A 73 29.05 -4.62 30.56
N TRP A 74 28.44 -3.61 29.95
CA TRP A 74 27.14 -3.08 30.36
C TRP A 74 26.02 -4.10 30.22
N TYR A 75 26.02 -4.90 29.15
CA TYR A 75 25.05 -5.98 28.96
C TYR A 75 25.18 -7.07 30.05
N THR A 76 26.41 -7.54 30.31
CA THR A 76 26.67 -8.53 31.37
C THR A 76 26.28 -8.01 32.75
N PHE A 77 26.53 -6.72 33.04
CA PHE A 77 26.08 -6.08 34.27
C PHE A 77 24.55 -6.08 34.39
N ALA A 78 23.82 -5.70 33.34
CA ALA A 78 22.35 -5.69 33.33
C ALA A 78 21.75 -7.09 33.51
N GLU A 79 22.31 -8.11 32.83
CA GLU A 79 21.90 -9.51 33.01
C GLU A 79 22.14 -10.01 34.43
N GLY A 80 23.30 -9.71 35.02
CA GLY A 80 23.62 -10.05 36.41
C GLY A 80 22.64 -9.42 37.40
N LYS A 81 22.29 -8.15 37.21
CA LYS A 81 21.32 -7.43 38.06
C LYS A 81 19.89 -7.97 37.94
N CYS A 82 19.45 -8.36 36.75
CA CYS A 82 18.13 -8.99 36.58
C CYS A 82 18.11 -10.40 37.18
N SER A 83 19.14 -11.21 36.90
CA SER A 83 19.24 -12.61 37.33
C SER A 83 19.34 -12.74 38.85
N GLY A 84 20.10 -11.85 39.51
CA GLY A 84 20.19 -11.80 40.97
C GLY A 84 18.86 -11.52 41.68
N LYS A 85 17.84 -11.05 40.94
CA LYS A 85 16.48 -10.81 41.43
C LYS A 85 15.45 -11.83 40.92
N GLY A 86 15.90 -12.89 40.23
CA GLY A 86 15.01 -13.87 39.61
C GLY A 86 14.19 -13.31 38.44
N LEU A 87 14.67 -12.25 37.79
CA LEU A 87 14.01 -11.60 36.65
C LEU A 87 14.84 -11.79 35.38
N THR A 88 14.21 -11.69 34.22
CA THR A 88 14.88 -11.73 32.91
C THR A 88 15.03 -10.33 32.33
N LEU A 89 16.19 -10.04 31.74
CA LEU A 89 16.47 -8.82 31.00
C LEU A 89 15.58 -8.77 29.75
N SER A 90 14.65 -7.80 29.70
CA SER A 90 13.67 -7.66 28.62
C SER A 90 14.02 -6.55 27.63
N LYS A 91 14.66 -5.47 28.10
CA LYS A 91 15.10 -4.35 27.27
C LYS A 91 16.42 -3.78 27.78
N PHE A 92 17.22 -3.26 26.86
CA PHE A 92 18.50 -2.62 27.08
C PHE A 92 18.64 -1.44 26.11
N ALA A 93 19.03 -0.27 26.60
CA ALA A 93 19.24 0.93 25.80
C ALA A 93 20.42 1.76 26.35
N PRO A 94 21.32 2.29 25.52
CA PRO A 94 22.44 3.12 25.97
C PRO A 94 21.99 4.52 26.41
N ILE A 95 22.58 5.05 27.48
CA ILE A 95 22.42 6.43 27.95
C ILE A 95 23.76 7.16 27.73
N GLY A 96 23.99 7.59 26.49
CA GLY A 96 25.19 8.35 26.08
C GLY A 96 26.39 7.48 25.69
N ALA A 97 27.18 8.00 24.76
CA ALA A 97 28.41 7.38 24.26
C ALA A 97 29.63 8.23 24.60
N CYS A 98 30.80 7.60 24.66
CA CYS A 98 32.10 8.26 24.64
C CYS A 98 32.98 7.63 23.53
N GLU A 99 34.20 8.13 23.37
CA GLU A 99 35.14 7.66 22.32
C GLU A 99 35.41 6.15 22.32
N THR A 100 35.34 5.48 23.48
CA THR A 100 35.67 4.05 23.63
C THR A 100 34.53 3.17 24.18
N GLY A 101 33.31 3.70 24.33
CA GLY A 101 32.18 2.93 24.87
C GLY A 101 30.95 3.73 25.28
N LEU A 102 30.27 3.28 26.34
CA LEU A 102 29.05 3.88 26.90
C LEU A 102 29.30 4.40 28.32
N VAL A 103 28.66 5.52 28.65
CA VAL A 103 28.72 6.15 29.99
C VAL A 103 27.54 5.76 30.89
N GLY A 104 26.52 5.10 30.33
CA GLY A 104 25.38 4.58 31.07
C GLY A 104 24.43 3.75 30.21
N ILE A 105 23.49 3.09 30.86
CA ILE A 105 22.44 2.26 30.24
C ILE A 105 21.11 2.38 30.98
N GLU A 106 20.02 2.14 30.27
CA GLU A 106 18.70 1.88 30.79
C GLU A 106 18.31 0.44 30.48
N PHE A 107 17.85 -0.32 31.46
CA PHE A 107 17.39 -1.67 31.24
C PHE A 107 16.13 -2.02 32.04
N VAL A 108 15.38 -3.01 31.53
CA VAL A 108 14.11 -3.46 32.10
C VAL A 108 14.20 -4.93 32.47
N CYS A 109 13.94 -5.25 33.73
CA CYS A 109 13.82 -6.63 34.20
C CYS A 109 12.34 -6.98 34.42
N CYS A 110 11.89 -8.11 33.89
CA CYS A 110 10.52 -8.61 34.05
C CYS A 110 10.50 -10.06 34.59
N PRO A 111 9.47 -10.46 35.36
CA PRO A 111 9.33 -11.83 35.82
C PRO A 111 9.07 -12.76 34.64
N SER A 112 9.76 -13.91 34.59
CA SER A 112 9.45 -14.95 33.62
C SER A 112 8.04 -15.47 33.90
N SER A 113 7.13 -15.34 32.94
CA SER A 113 5.77 -15.85 33.07
C SER A 113 5.80 -17.36 33.29
N ALA A 114 5.31 -17.81 34.44
CA ALA A 114 5.21 -19.22 34.80
C ALA A 114 4.20 -19.93 33.89
N ASN A 115 4.64 -20.97 33.18
CA ASN A 115 3.77 -21.99 32.62
C ASN A 115 3.30 -22.90 33.76
N GLU A 116 1.99 -23.10 33.88
CA GLU A 116 1.39 -24.13 34.72
C GLU A 116 1.64 -25.54 34.16
N SER A 117 1.89 -26.50 35.08
CA SER A 117 1.52 -27.94 35.10
C SER A 117 2.68 -28.86 35.46
N GLY A 118 2.48 -29.73 36.46
CA GLY A 118 3.54 -30.46 37.15
C GLY A 118 3.77 -31.94 36.83
N THR A 119 4.83 -32.42 37.49
CA THR A 119 5.22 -33.78 37.96
C THR A 119 5.59 -34.91 36.97
N GLY A 120 6.85 -35.39 37.08
CA GLY A 120 7.24 -36.79 36.83
C GLY A 120 8.63 -36.99 36.19
N ASP A 121 9.66 -37.27 36.99
CA ASP A 121 11.05 -37.50 36.57
C ASP A 121 11.29 -38.83 35.81
N THR A 122 11.83 -38.75 34.58
CA THR A 122 13.05 -39.49 34.14
C THR A 122 13.56 -38.93 32.80
N GLN A 123 14.82 -38.48 32.80
CA GLN A 123 15.67 -37.89 31.73
C GLN A 123 15.59 -38.63 30.36
N PRO A 124 15.54 -37.96 29.19
CA PRO A 124 16.71 -37.25 28.62
C PRO A 124 16.46 -35.96 27.78
N ASP A 125 17.54 -35.18 27.68
CA ASP A 125 17.93 -34.22 26.64
C ASP A 125 16.99 -33.08 26.18
N ALA A 126 17.61 -31.90 26.06
CA ALA A 126 17.04 -30.56 25.88
C ALA A 126 16.23 -30.31 24.60
N PRO A 127 15.37 -29.27 24.59
CA PRO A 127 15.19 -28.47 23.38
C PRO A 127 15.34 -26.97 23.61
N ALA A 128 16.21 -26.40 22.79
CA ALA A 128 16.39 -24.99 22.53
C ALA A 128 15.25 -24.45 21.64
N ASN A 129 14.80 -23.22 21.91
CA ASN A 129 14.13 -22.37 20.91
C ASN A 129 15.14 -21.38 20.33
N THR A 130 16.13 -21.96 19.66
CA THR A 130 16.77 -21.40 18.47
C THR A 130 15.78 -21.58 17.31
N PRO A 131 15.74 -20.74 16.26
CA PRO A 131 14.98 -21.06 15.06
C PRO A 131 15.31 -22.49 14.60
N LYS A 132 14.28 -23.32 14.56
CA LYS A 132 14.35 -24.74 14.18
C LYS A 132 15.11 -24.86 12.85
N PRO A 133 16.20 -25.64 12.76
CA PRO A 133 16.85 -25.87 11.48
C PRO A 133 15.83 -26.48 10.52
N ILE A 134 15.77 -25.93 9.31
CA ILE A 134 15.07 -26.54 8.18
C ILE A 134 15.53 -28.00 8.16
N ALA A 135 14.59 -28.93 8.27
CA ALA A 135 14.90 -30.35 8.16
C ALA A 135 15.67 -30.55 6.85
N GLU A 136 16.86 -31.14 6.97
CA GLU A 136 17.82 -31.44 5.91
C GLU A 136 17.27 -32.53 4.98
N GLN A 137 16.09 -32.34 4.40
CA GLN A 137 15.39 -33.41 3.67
C GLN A 137 15.36 -33.26 2.15
N ASP A 138 15.74 -32.12 1.55
CA ASP A 138 15.83 -32.02 0.07
C ASP A 138 16.99 -31.13 -0.40
N CYS A 139 18.20 -31.40 0.12
CA CYS A 139 19.41 -30.72 -0.32
C CYS A 139 20.33 -31.69 -1.07
N SER A 140 20.72 -31.34 -2.29
CA SER A 140 21.71 -32.07 -3.09
C SER A 140 23.08 -31.40 -3.02
N VAL A 141 24.14 -32.20 -2.87
CA VAL A 141 25.54 -31.70 -2.83
C VAL A 141 26.16 -31.82 -4.21
N HIS A 142 26.68 -30.71 -4.71
CA HIS A 142 27.34 -30.58 -6.01
C HIS A 142 28.81 -30.20 -5.83
N SER A 143 29.61 -30.43 -6.86
CA SER A 143 31.02 -30.02 -6.91
C SER A 143 31.34 -29.44 -8.27
N ALA A 144 32.04 -28.31 -8.29
CA ALA A 144 32.51 -27.64 -9.51
C ALA A 144 34.01 -27.34 -9.40
N GLY A 145 34.70 -27.34 -10.55
CA GLY A 145 36.14 -27.08 -10.64
C GLY A 145 36.98 -28.28 -11.06
N GLY A 146 38.30 -28.12 -10.98
CA GLY A 146 39.26 -29.11 -11.45
C GLY A 146 40.71 -28.59 -11.35
N PRO A 147 41.71 -29.44 -11.62
CA PRO A 147 43.13 -29.12 -11.37
C PRO A 147 43.68 -27.91 -12.16
N ASN A 148 42.99 -27.47 -13.21
CA ASN A 148 43.39 -26.36 -14.07
C ASN A 148 42.51 -25.11 -13.89
N VAL A 149 41.60 -25.10 -12.93
CA VAL A 149 40.73 -23.96 -12.63
C VAL A 149 41.28 -23.26 -11.40
N CYS A 150 41.26 -21.92 -11.38
CA CYS A 150 41.60 -21.14 -10.19
C CYS A 150 40.71 -19.90 -10.16
N HIS A 151 39.75 -19.88 -9.23
CA HIS A 151 38.79 -18.79 -9.09
C HIS A 151 38.81 -18.23 -7.68
N SER A 152 38.55 -16.92 -7.56
CA SER A 152 38.36 -16.27 -6.26
C SER A 152 37.09 -16.79 -5.58
N GLU A 153 37.00 -16.59 -4.27
CA GLU A 153 35.81 -16.96 -3.49
C GLU A 153 34.53 -16.30 -4.04
N GLU A 154 34.58 -15.02 -4.42
CA GLU A 154 33.43 -14.31 -5.00
C GLU A 154 32.98 -14.93 -6.33
N MET A 155 33.93 -15.31 -7.17
CA MET A 155 33.65 -15.91 -8.46
C MET A 155 33.04 -17.31 -8.28
N TRP A 156 33.55 -18.10 -7.32
CA TRP A 156 32.93 -19.38 -6.95
C TRP A 156 31.50 -19.20 -6.44
N LYS A 157 31.25 -18.28 -5.51
CA LYS A 157 29.90 -18.00 -4.98
C LYS A 157 28.90 -17.68 -6.09
N LYS A 158 29.30 -16.83 -7.05
CA LYS A 158 28.47 -16.46 -8.21
C LYS A 158 28.22 -17.63 -9.16
N GLN A 159 29.24 -18.44 -9.44
CA GLN A 159 29.10 -19.58 -10.36
C GLN A 159 28.25 -20.69 -9.74
N THR A 160 28.43 -20.99 -8.45
CA THR A 160 27.66 -22.01 -7.75
C THR A 160 26.22 -21.60 -7.48
N SER A 161 25.94 -20.31 -7.29
CA SER A 161 24.56 -19.82 -7.17
C SER A 161 23.80 -19.93 -8.49
N LEU A 162 24.45 -19.61 -9.61
CA LEU A 162 23.90 -19.81 -10.95
C LEU A 162 23.61 -21.29 -11.22
N ALA A 163 24.55 -22.17 -10.87
CA ALA A 163 24.37 -23.62 -11.05
C ALA A 163 23.20 -24.21 -10.23
N CYS A 164 22.91 -23.68 -9.04
CA CYS A 164 21.70 -24.06 -8.30
C CYS A 164 20.43 -23.50 -8.95
N ALA A 165 20.48 -22.25 -9.44
CA ALA A 165 19.35 -21.59 -10.08
C ALA A 165 18.92 -22.29 -11.39
N GLU A 166 19.88 -22.78 -12.19
CA GLU A 166 19.61 -23.59 -13.39
C GLU A 166 18.83 -24.88 -13.08
N GLN A 167 18.92 -25.39 -11.85
CA GLN A 167 18.19 -26.56 -11.38
C GLN A 167 16.89 -26.20 -10.63
N GLY A 168 16.53 -24.92 -10.56
CA GLY A 168 15.38 -24.45 -9.78
C GLY A 168 15.56 -24.60 -8.26
N LEU A 169 16.81 -24.69 -7.78
CA LEU A 169 17.15 -24.90 -6.37
C LEU A 169 17.79 -23.65 -5.78
N LEU A 170 17.62 -23.46 -4.47
CA LEU A 170 18.26 -22.37 -3.74
C LEU A 170 19.70 -22.72 -3.38
N PHE A 171 20.60 -21.74 -3.52
CA PHE A 171 21.99 -21.87 -3.10
C PHE A 171 22.09 -21.97 -1.56
N GLY A 172 22.74 -23.03 -1.09
CA GLY A 172 22.99 -23.29 0.32
C GLY A 172 24.43 -22.98 0.73
N LYS A 173 25.10 -23.97 1.34
CA LYS A 173 26.48 -23.81 1.84
C LYS A 173 27.50 -24.07 0.73
N ILE A 174 28.65 -23.42 0.79
CA ILE A 174 29.82 -23.66 -0.07
C ILE A 174 31.07 -23.94 0.76
N LYS A 175 31.86 -24.92 0.35
CA LYS A 175 33.19 -25.25 0.87
C LYS A 175 34.19 -25.20 -0.27
N LEU A 176 35.12 -24.27 -0.18
CA LEU A 176 36.19 -24.09 -1.18
C LEU A 176 37.34 -25.05 -0.86
N GLY A 177 38.06 -25.50 -1.88
CA GLY A 177 39.19 -26.40 -1.71
C GLY A 177 40.21 -26.32 -2.85
N GLY A 178 41.41 -26.84 -2.55
CA GLY A 178 42.55 -26.85 -3.47
C GLY A 178 43.04 -25.43 -3.77
N GLU A 179 43.74 -24.82 -2.82
CA GLU A 179 44.31 -23.48 -2.99
C GLU A 179 45.25 -23.42 -4.20
N CYS A 180 45.14 -22.33 -4.94
CA CYS A 180 45.95 -22.03 -6.11
C CYS A 180 46.30 -20.54 -6.09
N LYS A 181 47.24 -20.12 -6.94
CA LYS A 181 47.72 -18.73 -6.96
C LYS A 181 46.57 -17.80 -7.41
N GLY A 182 45.88 -17.21 -6.43
CA GLY A 182 44.76 -16.28 -6.65
C GLY A 182 43.38 -16.81 -6.24
N GLY A 183 43.27 -18.00 -5.61
CA GLY A 183 41.99 -18.50 -5.11
C GLY A 183 41.95 -20.01 -4.86
N PHE A 184 40.90 -20.66 -5.34
CA PHE A 184 40.60 -22.07 -5.11
C PHE A 184 40.30 -22.79 -6.42
N SER A 185 40.72 -24.05 -6.52
CA SER A 185 40.60 -24.86 -7.74
C SER A 185 39.29 -25.63 -7.85
N TYR A 186 38.59 -25.82 -6.74
CA TYR A 186 37.25 -26.40 -6.73
C TYR A 186 36.40 -25.88 -5.57
N ALA A 187 35.08 -26.05 -5.72
CA ALA A 187 34.08 -25.75 -4.71
C ALA A 187 33.10 -26.92 -4.57
N LYS A 188 32.80 -27.31 -3.33
CA LYS A 188 31.67 -28.20 -3.01
C LYS A 188 30.54 -27.35 -2.45
N PHE A 189 29.34 -27.45 -3.01
CA PHE A 189 28.22 -26.60 -2.62
C PHE A 189 26.93 -27.40 -2.52
N THR A 190 25.96 -26.87 -1.80
CA THR A 190 24.66 -27.51 -1.61
C THR A 190 23.59 -26.69 -2.31
N CYS A 191 22.73 -27.35 -3.08
CA CYS A 191 21.52 -26.76 -3.64
C CYS A 191 20.31 -27.41 -2.97
N CYS A 192 19.43 -26.61 -2.38
CA CYS A 192 18.28 -27.10 -1.63
C CYS A 192 16.97 -26.75 -2.34
N ALA A 193 15.99 -27.65 -2.28
CA ALA A 193 14.62 -27.31 -2.67
C ALA A 193 14.15 -26.16 -1.79
N GLY A 194 13.84 -25.02 -2.40
CA GLY A 194 13.24 -23.91 -1.67
C GLY A 194 11.87 -24.34 -1.16
N ALA A 195 11.53 -23.96 0.08
CA ALA A 195 10.12 -23.89 0.43
C ALA A 195 9.42 -23.03 -0.64
N PRO A 196 8.24 -23.42 -1.17
CA PRO A 196 7.53 -22.61 -2.14
C PRO A 196 7.46 -21.18 -1.57
N PRO A 197 7.94 -20.17 -2.30
CA PRO A 197 7.97 -18.83 -1.76
C PRO A 197 6.55 -18.49 -1.30
N PRO A 198 6.34 -17.93 -0.08
CA PRO A 198 5.08 -17.28 0.21
C PRO A 198 4.83 -16.32 -0.96
N PRO A 199 3.63 -16.29 -1.57
CA PRO A 199 3.39 -15.58 -2.82
C PRO A 199 3.88 -14.15 -2.70
N THR A 200 5.10 -13.91 -3.18
CA THR A 200 5.68 -12.59 -3.22
C THR A 200 4.97 -11.94 -4.38
N THR A 201 4.08 -11.01 -4.06
CA THR A 201 3.55 -10.00 -4.97
C THR A 201 4.70 -9.08 -5.42
N GLN A 202 5.69 -9.66 -6.09
CA GLN A 202 6.72 -8.90 -6.78
C GLN A 202 6.02 -8.26 -7.97
N PRO A 203 6.05 -6.92 -8.09
CA PRO A 203 5.35 -6.23 -9.15
C PRO A 203 5.87 -6.74 -10.49
N ALA A 204 4.95 -7.07 -11.39
CA ALA A 204 5.30 -7.50 -12.74
C ALA A 204 6.02 -6.35 -13.45
N CYS A 205 7.36 -6.38 -13.41
CA CYS A 205 8.22 -5.44 -14.10
C CYS A 205 8.65 -6.06 -15.43
N ALA A 206 8.57 -5.29 -16.51
CA ALA A 206 9.03 -5.69 -17.82
C ALA A 206 10.19 -4.80 -18.27
N GLU A 207 11.29 -5.42 -18.68
CA GLU A 207 12.41 -4.73 -19.32
C GLU A 207 12.11 -4.54 -20.82
N HIS A 208 12.47 -3.35 -21.31
CA HIS A 208 12.28 -2.93 -22.68
C HIS A 208 13.55 -2.28 -23.19
N LYS A 209 13.83 -2.50 -24.48
CA LYS A 209 14.93 -1.85 -25.19
C LYS A 209 14.38 -1.08 -26.37
N VAL A 210 14.79 0.18 -26.50
CA VAL A 210 14.45 1.01 -27.65
C VAL A 210 15.73 1.58 -28.25
N ASP A 211 15.91 1.33 -29.55
CA ASP A 211 16.99 1.89 -30.36
C ASP A 211 16.32 2.77 -31.42
N ILE A 212 16.66 4.06 -31.46
CA ILE A 212 16.17 4.96 -32.50
C ILE A 212 17.35 5.65 -33.18
N ASN A 213 17.26 5.85 -34.49
CA ASN A 213 18.28 6.56 -35.26
C ASN A 213 18.33 8.09 -34.96
N ALA A 214 17.78 8.52 -33.82
CA ALA A 214 17.76 9.90 -33.37
C ALA A 214 18.57 10.02 -32.07
N CYS A 215 19.45 11.02 -32.01
CA CYS A 215 20.23 11.30 -30.82
C CYS A 215 19.44 12.21 -29.88
N LYS A 216 19.07 11.71 -28.69
CA LYS A 216 18.39 12.48 -27.65
C LYS A 216 19.26 12.56 -26.39
N ASP A 217 19.19 13.66 -25.64
CA ASP A 217 19.79 13.73 -24.32
C ASP A 217 19.06 12.84 -23.30
N ALA A 218 19.64 12.65 -22.11
CA ALA A 218 19.09 11.79 -21.07
C ALA A 218 17.71 12.25 -20.56
N ALA A 219 17.45 13.55 -20.51
CA ALA A 219 16.17 14.09 -20.02
C ALA A 219 15.06 13.82 -21.04
N ALA A 220 15.32 14.09 -22.32
CA ALA A 220 14.41 13.79 -23.42
C ALA A 220 14.12 12.28 -23.55
N TRP A 221 15.12 11.43 -23.26
CA TRP A 221 14.91 9.98 -23.14
C TRP A 221 13.98 9.64 -21.98
N LYS A 222 14.26 10.14 -20.77
CA LYS A 222 13.46 9.85 -19.58
C LYS A 222 11.99 10.25 -19.74
N GLU A 223 11.71 11.40 -20.37
CA GLU A 223 10.34 11.83 -20.68
C GLU A 223 9.66 10.88 -21.69
N SER A 224 10.36 10.53 -22.78
CA SER A 224 9.83 9.60 -23.80
C SER A 224 9.51 8.22 -23.23
N LEU A 225 10.41 7.69 -22.37
CA LEU A 225 10.26 6.37 -21.76
C LEU A 225 9.16 6.36 -20.68
N THR A 226 9.02 7.45 -19.92
CA THR A 226 7.94 7.62 -18.95
C THR A 226 6.59 7.54 -19.65
N LYS A 227 6.44 8.24 -20.79
CA LYS A 227 5.22 8.17 -21.60
C LYS A 227 4.94 6.74 -22.10
N MET A 228 5.96 6.02 -22.57
CA MET A 228 5.80 4.64 -23.02
C MET A 228 5.39 3.66 -21.90
N CYS A 229 5.89 3.86 -20.67
CA CYS A 229 5.41 3.06 -19.53
C CYS A 229 3.96 3.42 -19.15
N LEU A 230 3.61 4.72 -19.14
CA LEU A 230 2.26 5.20 -18.80
C LEU A 230 1.20 4.72 -19.79
N GLU A 231 1.52 4.63 -21.09
CA GLU A 231 0.64 4.06 -22.11
C GLU A 231 0.29 2.58 -21.84
N LYS A 232 1.10 1.88 -21.03
CA LYS A 232 0.86 0.50 -20.56
C LYS A 232 0.28 0.43 -19.14
N GLY A 233 -0.06 1.56 -18.52
CA GLY A 233 -0.50 1.61 -17.13
C GLY A 233 0.61 1.33 -16.10
N GLN A 234 1.87 1.50 -16.49
CA GLN A 234 3.05 1.21 -15.68
C GLN A 234 3.89 2.48 -15.41
N ASN A 235 4.73 2.44 -14.39
CA ASN A 235 5.70 3.50 -14.08
C ASN A 235 7.11 3.12 -14.55
N LEU A 236 7.87 4.12 -15.00
CA LEU A 236 9.28 3.95 -15.34
C LEU A 236 10.11 3.75 -14.06
N ALA A 237 10.53 2.52 -13.81
CA ALA A 237 11.29 2.14 -12.62
C ALA A 237 12.80 2.28 -12.81
N LYS A 238 13.32 2.00 -14.01
CA LYS A 238 14.75 2.06 -14.33
C LYS A 238 14.99 2.58 -15.74
N PHE A 239 16.08 3.30 -15.94
CA PHE A 239 16.55 3.84 -17.22
C PHE A 239 18.07 3.75 -17.31
N GLU A 240 18.57 3.15 -18.39
CA GLU A 240 19.99 3.08 -18.74
C GLU A 240 20.18 3.55 -20.19
N PRO A 241 20.82 4.70 -20.44
CA PRO A 241 21.10 5.16 -21.79
C PRO A 241 22.13 4.26 -22.49
N LEU A 242 21.94 4.04 -23.79
CA LEU A 242 22.83 3.22 -24.62
C LEU A 242 23.93 4.05 -25.28
N ALA A 243 24.37 3.68 -26.49
CA ALA A 243 25.53 4.27 -27.14
C ALA A 243 25.38 5.78 -27.34
N GLN A 244 26.42 6.51 -26.91
CA GLN A 244 26.50 7.95 -27.02
C GLN A 244 26.74 8.35 -28.49
N CYS A 245 25.97 9.28 -29.03
CA CYS A 245 26.17 9.78 -30.38
C CYS A 245 27.09 11.01 -30.42
N ALA A 246 27.68 11.27 -31.58
CA ALA A 246 28.72 12.29 -31.78
C ALA A 246 28.29 13.72 -31.42
N SER A 247 26.98 13.99 -31.40
CA SER A 247 26.40 15.30 -31.07
C SER A 247 26.10 15.50 -29.57
N GLY A 248 26.47 14.55 -28.69
CA GLY A 248 26.28 14.70 -27.24
C GLY A 248 24.93 14.24 -26.69
N GLY A 249 24.45 13.08 -27.14
CA GLY A 249 23.25 12.42 -26.61
C GLY A 249 23.36 10.88 -26.72
N PHE A 250 22.24 10.16 -26.66
CA PHE A 250 22.18 8.70 -26.72
C PHE A 250 21.26 8.23 -27.85
N SER A 251 21.66 7.17 -28.53
CA SER A 251 20.94 6.56 -29.68
C SER A 251 19.89 5.52 -29.26
N GLY A 252 19.81 5.22 -27.97
CA GLY A 252 18.83 4.27 -27.44
C GLY A 252 18.83 4.25 -25.92
N ALA A 253 17.96 3.44 -25.36
CA ALA A 253 17.85 3.22 -23.92
C ALA A 253 17.32 1.81 -23.61
N ILE A 254 17.79 1.25 -22.49
CA ILE A 254 17.14 0.13 -21.80
C ILE A 254 16.34 0.70 -20.63
N PHE A 255 15.12 0.22 -20.44
CA PHE A 255 14.26 0.72 -19.37
C PHE A 255 13.37 -0.38 -18.81
N VAL A 256 12.94 -0.21 -17.55
CA VAL A 256 12.04 -1.15 -16.87
C VAL A 256 10.76 -0.42 -16.53
N CYS A 257 9.63 -0.93 -17.00
CA CYS A 257 8.30 -0.48 -16.59
C CYS A 257 7.74 -1.45 -15.54
N CYS A 258 7.22 -0.93 -14.44
CA CYS A 258 6.61 -1.75 -13.37
C CYS A 258 5.16 -1.31 -13.14
N SER A 259 4.27 -2.26 -12.87
CA SER A 259 2.88 -1.95 -12.49
C SER A 259 2.83 -1.05 -11.26
N SER A 260 1.94 -0.07 -11.30
CA SER A 260 1.92 1.12 -10.45
C SER A 260 1.54 0.89 -8.99
N ASP A 261 1.33 -0.35 -8.56
CA ASP A 261 0.81 -0.69 -7.22
C ASP A 261 1.86 -0.58 -6.09
N ILE A 262 3.08 -0.18 -6.41
CA ILE A 262 4.12 0.07 -5.38
C ILE A 262 4.77 1.42 -5.68
N ALA A 263 4.29 2.46 -5.00
CA ALA A 263 5.15 3.59 -4.70
C ALA A 263 6.43 3.03 -4.04
N PRO A 264 7.64 3.41 -4.47
CA PRO A 264 8.87 2.92 -3.85
C PRO A 264 8.74 3.07 -2.33
N PRO A 265 9.13 2.06 -1.52
CA PRO A 265 9.04 2.18 -0.07
C PRO A 265 9.73 3.50 0.29
N PRO A 266 9.05 4.41 1.02
CA PRO A 266 9.62 5.71 1.34
C PRO A 266 11.01 5.48 1.92
N PRO A 267 12.04 6.25 1.47
CA PRO A 267 13.38 6.12 2.02
C PRO A 267 13.27 6.11 3.55
N PRO A 268 13.99 5.18 4.24
CA PRO A 268 13.83 5.00 5.67
C PRO A 268 13.91 6.37 6.35
N PRO A 269 12.91 6.73 7.18
CA PRO A 269 12.84 8.05 7.77
C PRO A 269 14.20 8.37 8.42
N PRO A 270 14.79 9.54 8.11
CA PRO A 270 16.04 9.94 8.72
C PRO A 270 15.93 9.87 10.25
N PRO A 271 17.01 9.51 10.97
CA PRO A 271 16.99 9.45 12.43
C PRO A 271 16.36 10.72 12.99
N THR A 272 15.40 10.55 13.90
CA THR A 272 14.64 11.67 14.48
C THR A 272 15.62 12.74 15.00
N GLY A 273 15.59 13.93 14.39
CA GLY A 273 16.50 15.04 14.68
C GLY A 273 17.61 15.31 13.65
N SER A 274 17.73 14.54 12.56
CA SER A 274 18.68 14.87 11.50
C SER A 274 18.13 15.96 10.57
N CYS A 275 18.93 17.00 10.34
CA CYS A 275 18.71 18.02 9.33
C CYS A 275 19.61 17.78 8.12
N VAL A 276 19.12 18.06 6.93
CA VAL A 276 19.87 18.04 5.68
C VAL A 276 19.91 19.46 5.12
N GLU A 277 21.12 19.94 4.83
CA GLU A 277 21.31 21.21 4.13
C GLU A 277 21.35 20.97 2.63
N ASN A 278 20.60 21.76 1.89
CA ASN A 278 20.52 21.70 0.45
C ASN A 278 20.73 23.09 -0.15
N LYS A 279 21.10 23.13 -1.42
CA LYS A 279 21.32 24.37 -2.15
C LYS A 279 20.96 24.18 -3.62
N PHE A 280 20.20 25.11 -4.17
CA PHE A 280 19.96 25.18 -5.61
C PHE A 280 20.30 26.57 -6.15
N ALA A 281 20.72 26.59 -7.42
CA ALA A 281 20.97 27.80 -8.19
C ALA A 281 20.01 27.80 -9.37
N LEU A 282 19.41 28.96 -9.65
CA LEU A 282 18.47 29.15 -10.74
C LEU A 282 19.10 30.02 -11.82
N ASP A 283 18.82 29.69 -13.08
CA ASP A 283 19.24 30.48 -14.25
C ASP A 283 18.51 31.82 -14.36
N SER A 284 17.47 32.02 -13.55
CA SER A 284 16.66 33.24 -13.50
C SER A 284 16.41 33.69 -12.07
N CYS A 285 16.31 35.01 -11.90
CA CYS A 285 16.06 35.63 -10.60
C CYS A 285 14.63 35.39 -10.14
N LYS A 286 14.50 34.94 -8.89
CA LYS A 286 13.22 34.67 -8.25
C LYS A 286 13.06 35.49 -6.99
N ASN A 287 11.83 35.83 -6.63
CA ASN A 287 11.58 36.50 -5.36
C ASN A 287 11.65 35.49 -4.19
N GLU A 288 11.76 36.00 -2.96
CA GLU A 288 11.86 35.18 -1.75
C GLU A 288 10.70 34.18 -1.60
N SER A 289 9.47 34.59 -1.95
CA SER A 289 8.29 33.73 -1.83
C SER A 289 8.37 32.53 -2.79
N GLU A 290 8.81 32.74 -4.03
CA GLU A 290 8.99 31.68 -5.01
C GLU A 290 10.11 30.71 -4.58
N LEU A 291 11.23 31.23 -4.08
CA LEU A 291 12.34 30.39 -3.61
C LEU A 291 11.95 29.57 -2.38
N LYS A 292 11.17 30.16 -1.46
CA LYS A 292 10.64 29.46 -0.29
C LYS A 292 9.68 28.33 -0.69
N GLU A 293 8.83 28.54 -1.69
CA GLU A 293 7.94 27.50 -2.19
C GLU A 293 8.71 26.32 -2.83
N ILE A 294 9.78 26.61 -3.58
CA ILE A 294 10.65 25.58 -4.15
C ILE A 294 11.34 24.78 -3.04
N ALA A 295 11.98 25.46 -2.08
CA ALA A 295 12.65 24.82 -0.94
C ALA A 295 11.68 23.97 -0.11
N TYR A 296 10.45 24.47 0.12
CA TYR A 296 9.41 23.75 0.83
C TYR A 296 9.00 22.46 0.10
N LYS A 297 8.78 22.52 -1.22
CA LYS A 297 8.46 21.34 -2.04
C LYS A 297 9.58 20.32 -2.02
N GLU A 298 10.84 20.74 -2.09
CA GLU A 298 11.98 19.84 -2.01
C GLU A 298 12.09 19.18 -0.62
N CYS A 299 11.88 19.92 0.48
CA CYS A 299 11.81 19.30 1.81
C CYS A 299 10.66 18.30 1.95
N LEU A 300 9.47 18.61 1.42
CA LEU A 300 8.33 17.70 1.43
C LEU A 300 8.60 16.40 0.65
N GLN A 301 9.29 16.49 -0.49
CA GLN A 301 9.70 15.31 -1.26
C GLN A 301 10.66 14.40 -0.48
N LEU A 302 11.40 14.96 0.48
CA LEU A 302 12.27 14.20 1.39
C LEU A 302 11.55 13.70 2.65
N GLY A 303 10.27 14.02 2.85
CA GLY A 303 9.54 13.74 4.09
C GLY A 303 10.01 14.58 5.28
N LEU A 304 10.54 15.78 5.02
CA LEU A 304 11.12 16.69 6.01
C LEU A 304 10.41 18.06 5.98
N ALA A 305 10.56 18.84 7.05
CA ALA A 305 10.05 20.20 7.12
C ALA A 305 11.16 21.21 6.80
N LEU A 306 10.82 22.29 6.08
CA LEU A 306 11.73 23.41 5.84
C LEU A 306 11.99 24.17 7.16
N ALA A 307 13.20 24.02 7.71
CA ALA A 307 13.61 24.61 8.98
C ALA A 307 14.27 25.98 8.81
N ASP A 308 15.07 26.16 7.75
CA ASP A 308 15.75 27.43 7.46
C ASP A 308 15.88 27.68 5.95
N LEU A 309 15.96 28.96 5.56
CA LEU A 309 16.11 29.42 4.18
C LEU A 309 17.00 30.66 4.14
N ASN A 310 18.15 30.54 3.48
CA ASN A 310 19.10 31.61 3.25
C ASN A 310 19.21 31.92 1.76
N LEU A 311 19.07 33.20 1.40
CA LEU A 311 19.04 33.66 0.02
C LEU A 311 20.36 34.34 -0.36
N TYR A 312 20.88 34.02 -1.54
CA TYR A 312 22.15 34.53 -2.05
C TYR A 312 22.04 34.95 -3.52
N GLY A 313 23.04 35.70 -4.00
CA GLY A 313 23.09 36.15 -5.39
C GLY A 313 21.97 37.13 -5.72
N PRO A 314 21.93 38.33 -5.10
CA PRO A 314 20.91 39.31 -5.41
C PRO A 314 20.99 39.73 -6.87
N CYS A 315 19.84 39.86 -7.49
CA CYS A 315 19.73 40.23 -8.90
C CYS A 315 19.48 41.72 -9.11
N SER A 316 19.98 42.27 -10.22
CA SER A 316 19.78 43.69 -10.58
C SER A 316 18.30 44.06 -10.79
N SER A 317 17.45 43.08 -11.13
CA SER A 317 16.00 43.25 -11.29
C SER A 317 15.21 43.10 -9.98
N GLY A 318 15.90 42.87 -8.85
CA GLY A 318 15.28 42.39 -7.61
C GLY A 318 15.19 40.86 -7.57
N GLY A 319 15.17 40.30 -6.36
CA GLY A 319 15.18 38.86 -6.11
C GLY A 319 16.58 38.26 -5.93
N PHE A 320 16.65 36.93 -5.97
CA PHE A 320 17.84 36.12 -5.69
C PHE A 320 17.96 34.98 -6.71
N SER A 321 19.19 34.60 -7.07
CA SER A 321 19.46 33.48 -7.99
C SER A 321 19.87 32.18 -7.29
N ILE A 322 20.11 32.22 -5.99
CA ILE A 322 20.58 31.07 -5.20
C ILE A 322 19.82 31.01 -3.88
N ALA A 323 19.38 29.82 -3.49
CA ALA A 323 18.84 29.55 -2.15
C ALA A 323 19.59 28.37 -1.53
N ALA A 324 20.02 28.53 -0.28
CA ALA A 324 20.40 27.41 0.58
C ALA A 324 19.32 27.23 1.64
N TYR A 325 18.95 26.00 1.93
CA TYR A 325 17.85 25.72 2.83
C TYR A 325 18.12 24.44 3.62
N VAL A 326 17.51 24.34 4.80
CA VAL A 326 17.69 23.22 5.72
C VAL A 326 16.36 22.51 5.86
N CYS A 327 16.34 21.21 5.57
CA CYS A 327 15.18 20.36 5.83
C CYS A 327 15.46 19.53 7.07
N CYS A 328 14.61 19.59 8.09
CA CYS A 328 14.76 18.80 9.31
C CYS A 328 13.60 17.82 9.46
N GLY A 329 13.91 16.62 9.96
CA GLY A 329 12.86 15.69 10.39
C GLY A 329 12.18 16.28 11.61
N ASN A 330 10.86 16.53 11.50
CA ASN A 330 9.99 17.20 12.47
C ASN A 330 10.63 17.43 13.85
N VAL A 331 11.34 18.54 13.99
CA VAL A 331 11.78 19.06 15.28
C VAL A 331 10.58 19.80 15.85
N ASP A 332 9.70 19.07 16.54
CA ASP A 332 8.73 19.57 17.52
C ASP A 332 8.18 21.00 17.31
N GLN A 333 7.82 21.42 16.09
CA GLN A 333 6.73 22.37 15.98
C GLN A 333 5.49 21.52 16.22
N PRO A 334 4.77 21.73 17.32
CA PRO A 334 3.53 21.02 17.53
C PRO A 334 2.65 21.43 16.35
N GLN A 335 2.42 20.52 15.40
CA GLN A 335 1.19 20.61 14.63
C GLN A 335 0.10 20.72 15.69
N PRO A 336 -0.78 21.74 15.64
CA PRO A 336 -1.94 21.77 16.49
C PRO A 336 -2.57 20.38 16.41
N PRO A 337 -2.81 19.69 17.55
CA PRO A 337 -3.38 18.35 17.51
C PRO A 337 -4.60 18.40 16.59
N PRO A 338 -4.76 17.42 15.68
CA PRO A 338 -5.90 17.37 14.78
C PRO A 338 -7.16 17.68 15.58
N PRO A 339 -7.98 18.66 15.15
CA PRO A 339 -9.22 18.98 15.83
C PRO A 339 -9.99 17.68 16.07
N PRO A 340 -10.54 17.46 17.27
CA PRO A 340 -11.45 16.35 17.54
C PRO A 340 -12.46 16.18 16.40
N PRO A 341 -12.86 14.94 16.04
CA PRO A 341 -13.85 14.71 15.00
C PRO A 341 -15.09 15.59 15.20
N GLY A 342 -15.40 16.44 14.21
CA GLY A 342 -16.49 17.43 14.27
C GLY A 342 -16.07 18.85 14.67
N GLU A 343 -14.81 19.10 15.06
CA GLU A 343 -14.28 20.45 15.18
C GLU A 343 -13.80 20.98 13.82
N CYS A 344 -14.12 22.24 13.58
CA CYS A 344 -13.85 22.96 12.34
C CYS A 344 -12.95 24.15 12.63
N VAL A 345 -11.99 24.40 11.75
CA VAL A 345 -11.09 25.55 11.81
C VAL A 345 -11.35 26.46 10.62
N GLU A 346 -11.45 27.76 10.88
CA GLU A 346 -11.62 28.78 9.84
C GLU A 346 -10.25 29.34 9.43
N HIS A 347 -10.01 29.40 8.13
CA HIS A 347 -8.81 29.91 7.51
C HIS A 347 -9.15 31.08 6.60
N LYS A 348 -8.20 32.01 6.46
CA LYS A 348 -8.34 33.16 5.57
C LYS A 348 -7.12 33.28 4.67
N LEU A 349 -7.35 33.20 3.37
CA LEU A 349 -6.35 33.41 2.32
C LEU A 349 -6.54 34.80 1.72
N THR A 350 -5.49 35.61 1.73
CA THR A 350 -5.46 36.92 1.06
C THR A 350 -4.35 36.91 0.02
N LEU A 351 -4.70 37.15 -1.24
CA LEU A 351 -3.79 37.13 -2.38
C LEU A 351 -3.60 38.55 -2.93
N ASN A 352 -2.38 38.85 -3.37
CA ASN A 352 -2.07 40.11 -4.05
C ASN A 352 -2.53 40.13 -5.52
N THR A 353 -2.98 38.98 -6.03
CA THR A 353 -3.49 38.80 -7.39
C THR A 353 -4.87 38.16 -7.35
N CYS A 354 -5.70 38.54 -8.29
CA CYS A 354 -7.06 38.04 -8.43
C CYS A 354 -7.06 36.61 -8.98
N LYS A 355 -7.84 35.75 -8.35
CA LYS A 355 -8.02 34.35 -8.74
C LYS A 355 -9.49 34.06 -8.97
N ASN A 356 -9.80 33.15 -9.90
CA ASN A 356 -11.19 32.73 -10.07
C ASN A 356 -11.62 31.79 -8.93
N GLU A 357 -12.93 31.55 -8.80
CA GLU A 357 -13.50 30.69 -7.75
C GLU A 357 -12.92 29.27 -7.75
N GLY A 358 -12.74 28.67 -8.93
CA GLY A 358 -12.19 27.31 -9.05
C GLY A 358 -10.76 27.21 -8.52
N GLU A 359 -9.91 28.19 -8.85
CA GLU A 359 -8.53 28.27 -8.35
C GLU A 359 -8.49 28.45 -6.82
N LEU A 360 -9.33 29.34 -6.26
CA LEU A 360 -9.38 29.55 -4.80
C LEU A 360 -9.91 28.32 -4.07
N LYS A 361 -10.87 27.61 -4.64
CA LYS A 361 -11.40 26.36 -4.10
C LYS A 361 -10.34 25.26 -4.09
N GLU A 362 -9.56 25.13 -5.15
CA GLU A 362 -8.46 24.17 -5.21
C GLU A 362 -7.37 24.47 -4.16
N ILE A 363 -7.03 25.76 -3.98
CA ILE A 363 -6.08 26.17 -2.93
C ILE A 363 -6.62 25.85 -1.54
N ALA A 364 -7.87 26.22 -1.25
CA ALA A 364 -8.51 25.93 0.04
C ALA A 364 -8.60 24.43 0.31
N TYR A 365 -8.92 23.62 -0.71
CA TYR A 365 -8.96 22.17 -0.60
C TYR A 365 -7.58 21.57 -0.28
N LYS A 366 -6.52 22.02 -0.97
CA LYS A 366 -5.15 21.60 -0.70
C LYS A 366 -4.68 22.01 0.70
N ASP A 367 -5.07 23.20 1.17
CA ASP A 367 -4.74 23.65 2.52
C ASP A 367 -5.41 22.77 3.59
N CYS A 368 -6.71 22.48 3.44
CA CYS A 368 -7.41 21.55 4.33
C CYS A 368 -6.78 20.14 4.31
N LEU A 369 -6.43 19.61 3.13
CA LEU A 369 -5.79 18.30 3.01
C LEU A 369 -4.42 18.25 3.72
N GLN A 370 -3.62 19.31 3.65
CA GLN A 370 -2.34 19.38 4.36
C GLN A 370 -2.51 19.33 5.88
N LEU A 371 -3.68 19.73 6.39
CA LEU A 371 -4.04 19.63 7.81
C LEU A 371 -4.68 18.28 8.17
N GLY A 372 -4.89 17.37 7.21
CA GLY A 372 -5.66 16.14 7.41
C GLY A 372 -7.16 16.40 7.60
N LEU A 373 -7.67 17.51 7.06
CA LEU A 373 -9.06 17.95 7.18
C LEU A 373 -9.73 17.99 5.80
N SER A 374 -11.05 18.08 5.81
CA SER A 374 -11.88 18.24 4.62
C SER A 374 -12.40 19.67 4.49
N LEU A 375 -12.42 20.22 3.27
CA LEU A 375 -12.98 21.54 3.00
C LEU A 375 -14.50 21.51 3.16
N ALA A 376 -15.01 22.13 4.21
CA ALA A 376 -16.44 22.15 4.55
C ALA A 376 -17.17 23.37 3.98
N ASP A 377 -16.53 24.54 3.96
CA ASP A 377 -17.12 25.77 3.43
C ASP A 377 -16.07 26.67 2.77
N LEU A 378 -16.50 27.51 1.82
CA LEU A 378 -15.67 28.48 1.10
C LEU A 378 -16.48 29.75 0.79
N ASN A 379 -16.04 30.87 1.33
CA ASN A 379 -16.58 32.20 1.11
C ASN A 379 -15.56 33.09 0.41
N LEU A 380 -15.98 33.76 -0.66
CA LEU A 380 -15.10 34.59 -1.49
C LEU A 380 -15.36 36.08 -1.27
N TYR A 381 -14.29 36.87 -1.16
CA TYR A 381 -14.34 38.30 -0.88
C TYR A 381 -13.36 39.09 -1.76
N GLY A 382 -13.55 40.40 -1.80
CA GLY A 382 -12.67 41.30 -2.54
C GLY A 382 -12.73 41.05 -4.05
N PRO A 383 -13.89 41.30 -4.70
CA PRO A 383 -14.02 41.11 -6.13
C PRO A 383 -13.05 42.03 -6.87
N CYS A 384 -12.45 41.52 -7.93
CA CYS A 384 -11.50 42.26 -8.73
C CYS A 384 -12.14 42.87 -9.98
N ALA A 385 -11.60 44.00 -10.44
CA ALA A 385 -12.06 44.69 -11.64
C ALA A 385 -11.95 43.83 -12.92
N SER A 386 -10.97 42.91 -12.97
CA SER A 386 -10.76 41.95 -14.06
C SER A 386 -11.58 40.66 -13.92
N GLY A 387 -12.46 40.56 -12.92
CA GLY A 387 -13.09 39.31 -12.51
C GLY A 387 -12.24 38.52 -11.49
N GLY A 388 -12.92 37.62 -10.76
CA GLY A 388 -12.33 36.84 -9.68
C GLY A 388 -12.33 37.56 -8.32
N PHE A 389 -11.60 37.00 -7.36
CA PHE A 389 -11.56 37.40 -5.96
C PHE A 389 -10.10 37.46 -5.47
N SER A 390 -9.80 38.41 -4.58
CA SER A 390 -8.48 38.54 -3.95
C SER A 390 -8.41 37.91 -2.56
N THR A 391 -9.55 37.51 -1.99
CA THR A 391 -9.63 36.94 -0.64
C THR A 391 -10.60 35.76 -0.60
N ALA A 392 -10.24 34.71 0.12
CA ALA A 392 -11.12 33.58 0.43
C ALA A 392 -11.07 33.28 1.93
N ALA A 393 -12.21 33.09 2.58
CA ALA A 393 -12.29 32.46 3.89
C ALA A 393 -12.88 31.05 3.71
N TYR A 394 -12.31 30.06 4.35
CA TYR A 394 -12.76 28.68 4.21
C TYR A 394 -12.69 27.95 5.54
N ILE A 395 -13.53 26.93 5.68
CA ILE A 395 -13.62 26.13 6.88
C ILE A 395 -13.10 24.74 6.54
N CYS A 396 -12.09 24.30 7.27
CA CYS A 396 -11.61 22.92 7.23
C CYS A 396 -12.16 22.19 8.45
N CYS A 397 -12.89 21.11 8.24
CA CYS A 397 -13.39 20.27 9.32
C CYS A 397 -12.69 18.92 9.29
N GLY A 398 -12.39 18.36 10.47
CA GLY A 398 -12.06 16.94 10.56
C GLY A 398 -13.19 16.17 9.93
N GLU A 399 -12.89 15.12 9.15
CA GLU A 399 -13.95 14.30 8.57
C GLU A 399 -14.92 13.93 9.70
N THR A 400 -16.14 14.46 9.63
CA THR A 400 -17.22 13.86 10.39
C THR A 400 -17.33 12.49 9.79
N GLN A 401 -16.75 11.51 10.47
CA GLN A 401 -16.92 10.11 10.16
C GLN A 401 -18.41 9.96 9.85
N PRO A 402 -18.80 9.55 8.62
CA PRO A 402 -20.19 9.20 8.35
C PRO A 402 -20.62 8.34 9.54
N PRO A 403 -21.78 8.61 10.19
CA PRO A 403 -22.15 7.96 11.44
C PRO A 403 -21.76 6.49 11.32
N GLN A 404 -20.75 6.10 12.09
CA GLN A 404 -20.10 4.80 11.91
C GLN A 404 -21.23 3.78 11.94
N PRO A 405 -21.40 2.93 10.90
CA PRO A 405 -22.52 2.02 10.84
C PRO A 405 -22.65 1.35 12.19
N ASP A 406 -23.84 1.44 12.79
CA ASP A 406 -24.16 0.64 13.96
C ASP A 406 -23.72 -0.79 13.59
N PRO A 407 -22.86 -1.48 14.36
CA PRO A 407 -22.34 -2.81 14.00
C PRO A 407 -23.41 -3.87 13.70
N THR A 408 -24.67 -3.52 13.91
CA THR A 408 -25.89 -4.27 13.62
C THR A 408 -26.47 -4.06 12.22
N ASP A 409 -26.01 -3.09 11.43
CA ASP A 409 -26.51 -2.86 10.05
C ASP A 409 -25.43 -3.18 9.01
N PRO A 410 -25.53 -4.28 8.25
CA PRO A 410 -24.49 -4.77 7.33
C PRO A 410 -24.37 -3.94 6.04
N CYS A 411 -24.81 -2.68 6.08
CA CYS A 411 -24.98 -1.83 4.92
C CYS A 411 -24.28 -0.49 5.11
N PHE A 412 -23.67 0.03 4.04
CA PHE A 412 -23.19 1.41 3.99
C PHE A 412 -23.88 2.18 2.87
N GLU A 413 -24.16 3.47 3.11
CA GLU A 413 -24.63 4.40 2.09
C GLU A 413 -23.47 5.29 1.62
N ALA A 414 -23.42 5.58 0.32
CA ALA A 414 -22.41 6.43 -0.28
C ALA A 414 -23.02 7.31 -1.39
N LYS A 415 -22.28 8.37 -1.75
CA LYS A 415 -22.64 9.30 -2.82
C LYS A 415 -21.55 9.31 -3.89
N MET A 416 -21.93 9.50 -5.15
CA MET A 416 -20.99 9.68 -6.26
C MET A 416 -21.50 10.70 -7.27
N GLY A 417 -20.56 11.35 -7.94
CA GLY A 417 -20.82 12.45 -8.88
C GLY A 417 -20.38 13.81 -8.37
N GLY A 418 -20.83 14.86 -9.05
CA GLY A 418 -20.45 16.25 -8.82
C GLY A 418 -20.98 17.16 -9.94
N ALA A 419 -20.79 18.48 -9.78
CA ALA A 419 -21.34 19.49 -10.68
C ALA A 419 -20.96 19.28 -12.17
N ASP A 420 -19.83 18.66 -12.46
CA ASP A 420 -19.37 18.39 -13.84
C ASP A 420 -19.70 16.98 -14.35
N SER A 421 -20.38 16.16 -13.54
CA SER A 421 -20.63 14.74 -13.84
C SER A 421 -22.05 14.50 -14.33
N CYS A 422 -22.41 15.02 -15.50
CA CYS A 422 -23.74 14.71 -16.07
C CYS A 422 -23.74 13.32 -16.71
N LYS A 423 -24.50 12.36 -16.13
CA LYS A 423 -24.65 11.00 -16.69
C LYS A 423 -26.08 10.46 -16.58
N PRO A 424 -26.52 9.60 -17.51
CA PRO A 424 -27.78 8.88 -17.39
C PRO A 424 -27.84 8.00 -16.14
N ALA A 425 -29.05 7.71 -15.65
CA ALA A 425 -29.26 6.92 -14.43
C ALA A 425 -28.69 5.49 -14.54
N GLU A 426 -28.73 4.90 -15.73
CA GLU A 426 -28.23 3.55 -16.01
C GLU A 426 -26.71 3.47 -15.79
N ILE A 427 -25.98 4.49 -16.25
CA ILE A 427 -24.53 4.59 -16.08
C ILE A 427 -24.17 4.78 -14.61
N TRP A 428 -24.93 5.61 -13.89
CA TRP A 428 -24.74 5.77 -12.46
C TRP A 428 -24.98 4.47 -11.68
N LYS A 429 -26.00 3.69 -12.06
CA LYS A 429 -26.29 2.40 -11.43
C LYS A 429 -25.18 1.38 -11.68
N GLU A 430 -24.60 1.35 -12.88
CA GLU A 430 -23.44 0.52 -13.20
C GLU A 430 -22.24 0.89 -12.31
N TYR A 431 -21.95 2.18 -12.16
CA TYR A 431 -20.86 2.65 -11.32
C TYR A 431 -21.07 2.34 -9.84
N ALA A 432 -22.30 2.52 -9.34
CA ALA A 432 -22.66 2.14 -7.96
C ALA A 432 -22.51 0.62 -7.74
N THR A 433 -22.94 -0.19 -8.72
CA THR A 433 -22.80 -1.66 -8.66
C THR A 433 -21.34 -2.06 -8.58
N LYS A 434 -20.49 -1.48 -9.44
CA LYS A 434 -19.05 -1.72 -9.45
C LYS A 434 -18.40 -1.29 -8.14
N ALA A 435 -18.76 -0.13 -7.61
CA ALA A 435 -18.23 0.38 -6.34
C ALA A 435 -18.60 -0.50 -5.13
N CYS A 436 -19.81 -1.09 -5.13
CA CYS A 436 -20.18 -2.10 -4.13
C CYS A 436 -19.36 -3.38 -4.29
N ALA A 437 -19.25 -3.89 -5.52
CA ALA A 437 -18.56 -5.14 -5.83
C ALA A 437 -17.04 -5.08 -5.50
N GLU A 438 -16.38 -3.95 -5.77
CA GLU A 438 -14.98 -3.72 -5.40
C GLU A 438 -14.72 -3.83 -3.90
N GLN A 439 -15.75 -3.63 -3.08
CA GLN A 439 -15.69 -3.76 -1.61
C GLN A 439 -16.24 -5.09 -1.09
N GLY A 440 -16.72 -5.99 -1.96
CA GLY A 440 -17.34 -7.27 -1.57
C GLY A 440 -18.79 -7.14 -1.06
N PHE A 441 -19.50 -6.08 -1.45
CA PHE A 441 -20.90 -5.83 -1.09
C PHE A 441 -21.80 -5.89 -2.34
N ASP A 442 -23.09 -6.14 -2.15
CA ASP A 442 -24.11 -6.06 -3.20
C ASP A 442 -24.84 -4.71 -3.15
N LEU A 443 -25.14 -4.13 -4.31
CA LEU A 443 -25.94 -2.92 -4.43
C LEU A 443 -27.41 -3.21 -4.09
N VAL A 444 -27.91 -2.71 -2.97
CA VAL A 444 -29.31 -2.92 -2.54
C VAL A 444 -30.22 -1.74 -2.81
N LYS A 445 -29.66 -0.53 -2.90
CA LYS A 445 -30.42 0.72 -3.08
C LYS A 445 -29.65 1.66 -3.98
N PHE A 446 -30.37 2.35 -4.86
CA PHE A 446 -29.81 3.32 -5.79
C PHE A 446 -30.83 4.41 -6.10
N THR A 447 -30.43 5.68 -6.00
CA THR A 447 -31.24 6.85 -6.38
C THR A 447 -30.36 7.91 -7.03
N THR A 448 -30.88 8.61 -8.04
CA THR A 448 -30.21 9.76 -8.65
C THR A 448 -30.75 11.09 -8.11
N ALA A 449 -29.95 12.15 -8.20
CA ALA A 449 -30.33 13.51 -7.77
C ALA A 449 -29.69 14.57 -8.67
N GLU A 450 -30.26 15.78 -8.63
CA GLU A 450 -29.79 16.96 -9.38
C GLU A 450 -29.76 16.71 -10.90
N PRO A 451 -30.92 16.82 -11.58
CA PRO A 451 -30.97 16.64 -13.01
C PRO A 451 -30.11 17.68 -13.72
N CYS A 452 -29.46 17.26 -14.80
CA CYS A 452 -28.67 18.16 -15.62
C CYS A 452 -29.54 19.22 -16.32
N ALA A 453 -28.93 20.36 -16.68
CA ALA A 453 -29.62 21.47 -17.33
C ALA A 453 -30.26 21.10 -18.68
N ASP A 454 -29.71 20.09 -19.36
CA ASP A 454 -30.21 19.55 -20.63
C ASP A 454 -31.28 18.45 -20.45
N GLY A 455 -31.55 18.02 -19.21
CA GLY A 455 -32.49 16.96 -18.88
C GLY A 455 -32.04 15.55 -19.26
N THR A 456 -30.78 15.35 -19.66
CA THR A 456 -30.31 14.03 -20.18
C THR A 456 -29.76 13.11 -19.10
N GLY A 457 -29.57 13.62 -17.88
CA GLY A 457 -28.96 12.85 -16.80
C GLY A 457 -29.02 13.53 -15.45
N PHE A 458 -28.14 13.10 -14.57
CA PHE A 458 -28.04 13.54 -13.18
C PHE A 458 -26.59 13.84 -12.83
N HIS A 459 -26.36 14.87 -12.03
CA HIS A 459 -25.04 15.25 -11.51
C HIS A 459 -24.62 14.39 -10.32
N LEU A 460 -25.58 13.83 -9.59
CA LEU A 460 -25.35 13.09 -8.36
C LEU A 460 -26.12 11.78 -8.34
N SER A 461 -25.57 10.78 -7.65
CA SER A 461 -26.30 9.57 -7.25
C SER A 461 -25.92 9.14 -5.84
N TYR A 462 -26.87 8.48 -5.19
CA TYR A 462 -26.75 7.87 -3.87
C TYR A 462 -26.98 6.38 -4.01
N TYR A 463 -26.20 5.58 -3.29
CA TYR A 463 -26.32 4.14 -3.31
C TYR A 463 -26.07 3.55 -1.94
N ALA A 464 -26.65 2.37 -1.69
CA ALA A 464 -26.36 1.58 -0.51
C ALA A 464 -25.86 0.20 -0.91
N CYS A 465 -24.74 -0.21 -0.32
CA CYS A 465 -24.17 -1.53 -0.49
C CYS A 465 -24.31 -2.32 0.81
N CYS A 466 -24.78 -3.56 0.73
CA CYS A 466 -24.90 -4.45 1.90
C CYS A 466 -24.05 -5.70 1.71
N ALA A 467 -23.56 -6.28 2.81
CA ALA A 467 -22.76 -7.49 2.76
C ALA A 467 -23.54 -8.52 1.95
N ALA A 468 -22.89 -9.09 0.93
CA ALA A 468 -23.52 -10.03 0.02
C ALA A 468 -24.22 -11.09 0.87
N SER A 469 -25.56 -11.12 0.81
CA SER A 469 -26.34 -12.11 1.53
C SER A 469 -25.84 -13.46 1.02
N VAL A 470 -25.21 -14.24 1.90
CA VAL A 470 -24.67 -15.56 1.57
C VAL A 470 -25.76 -16.29 0.79
N PRO A 471 -25.56 -16.63 -0.51
CA PRO A 471 -26.55 -17.41 -1.22
C PRO A 471 -26.80 -18.65 -0.38
N PRO A 472 -28.07 -19.03 -0.14
CA PRO A 472 -28.38 -20.17 0.72
C PRO A 472 -27.50 -21.35 0.28
N PRO A 473 -26.85 -22.06 1.23
CA PRO A 473 -25.89 -23.10 0.92
C PRO A 473 -26.49 -24.04 -0.14
N PRO A 474 -25.70 -24.52 -1.12
CA PRO A 474 -26.18 -25.44 -2.14
C PRO A 474 -26.96 -26.53 -1.41
N GLN A 475 -28.27 -26.59 -1.65
CA GLN A 475 -29.10 -27.57 -0.98
C GLN A 475 -28.51 -28.94 -1.32
N PRO A 476 -28.37 -29.84 -0.32
CA PRO A 476 -27.91 -31.20 -0.58
C PRO A 476 -28.72 -31.79 -1.73
N PRO A 477 -28.11 -32.64 -2.58
CA PRO A 477 -28.78 -33.24 -3.73
C PRO A 477 -30.17 -33.74 -3.29
N PRO A 478 -31.25 -33.38 -4.02
CA PRO A 478 -32.60 -33.71 -3.62
C PRO A 478 -32.68 -35.21 -3.38
N ASP A 479 -33.10 -35.59 -2.17
CA ASP A 479 -33.54 -36.95 -1.90
C ASP A 479 -34.68 -37.24 -2.90
N ASP A 480 -34.54 -38.31 -3.69
CA ASP A 480 -35.37 -38.76 -4.83
C ASP A 480 -36.82 -39.12 -4.46
N SER A 481 -37.34 -38.54 -3.38
CA SER A 481 -38.55 -38.97 -2.69
C SER A 481 -39.72 -37.97 -2.77
N ASP A 482 -39.55 -36.76 -3.33
CA ASP A 482 -40.65 -35.78 -3.43
C ASP A 482 -40.97 -35.42 -4.90
N PRO A 483 -42.17 -35.76 -5.43
CA PRO A 483 -42.54 -35.42 -6.79
C PRO A 483 -42.82 -33.91 -6.87
N GLN A 484 -42.09 -33.24 -7.77
CA GLN A 484 -42.29 -31.85 -8.21
C GLN A 484 -41.74 -30.75 -7.28
N ALA A 485 -40.42 -30.59 -7.27
CA ALA A 485 -39.80 -29.37 -6.76
C ALA A 485 -40.16 -28.18 -7.68
N CYS A 486 -40.95 -27.25 -7.14
CA CYS A 486 -41.28 -25.96 -7.75
C CYS A 486 -40.63 -24.83 -6.95
N PHE A 487 -40.25 -23.75 -7.62
CA PHE A 487 -39.82 -22.51 -6.99
C PHE A 487 -40.62 -21.31 -7.49
N GLU A 488 -40.78 -20.32 -6.63
CA GLU A 488 -41.50 -19.08 -6.93
C GLU A 488 -40.50 -17.93 -7.12
N GLY A 489 -40.82 -17.00 -8.02
CA GLY A 489 -40.02 -15.82 -8.28
C GLY A 489 -40.86 -14.57 -8.50
N LYS A 490 -40.25 -13.40 -8.27
CA LYS A 490 -40.85 -12.09 -8.53
C LYS A 490 -39.97 -11.29 -9.48
N MET A 491 -40.57 -10.55 -10.39
CA MET A 491 -39.88 -9.68 -11.33
C MET A 491 -40.62 -8.36 -11.55
N GLY A 492 -39.85 -7.32 -11.88
CA GLY A 492 -40.35 -5.97 -12.15
C GLY A 492 -40.24 -4.99 -10.98
N GLU A 493 -40.20 -3.72 -11.34
CA GLU A 493 -40.19 -2.55 -10.45
C GLU A 493 -41.33 -1.58 -10.86
N PRO A 494 -41.70 -0.58 -10.03
CA PRO A 494 -42.82 0.32 -10.33
C PRO A 494 -42.79 1.03 -11.70
N THR A 495 -41.61 1.11 -12.34
CA THR A 495 -41.39 1.70 -13.67
C THR A 495 -41.41 0.68 -14.82
N SER A 496 -41.47 -0.62 -14.53
CA SER A 496 -41.32 -1.72 -15.50
C SER A 496 -42.62 -2.10 -16.20
N CYS A 497 -43.38 -1.12 -16.68
CA CYS A 497 -44.68 -1.35 -17.31
C CYS A 497 -44.58 -2.19 -18.59
N LYS A 498 -44.99 -3.47 -18.50
CA LYS A 498 -44.98 -4.41 -19.62
C LYS A 498 -46.32 -5.13 -19.75
N PRO A 499 -46.76 -5.46 -20.98
CA PRO A 499 -47.94 -6.29 -21.17
C PRO A 499 -47.70 -7.73 -20.67
N PRO A 500 -48.76 -8.47 -20.28
CA PRO A 500 -48.65 -9.83 -19.72
C PRO A 500 -47.82 -10.82 -20.54
N GLU A 501 -47.83 -10.68 -21.85
CA GLU A 501 -47.19 -11.55 -22.83
C GLU A 501 -45.67 -11.43 -22.74
N VAL A 502 -45.17 -10.20 -22.53
CA VAL A 502 -43.74 -9.93 -22.31
C VAL A 502 -43.30 -10.46 -20.95
N TRP A 503 -44.15 -10.34 -19.92
CA TRP A 503 -43.87 -10.95 -18.62
C TRP A 503 -43.77 -12.47 -18.71
N LYS A 504 -44.64 -13.11 -19.50
CA LYS A 504 -44.61 -14.55 -19.72
C LYS A 504 -43.33 -15.02 -20.39
N GLU A 505 -42.85 -14.31 -21.40
CA GLU A 505 -41.57 -14.63 -22.05
C GLU A 505 -40.38 -14.52 -21.09
N TYR A 506 -40.36 -13.47 -20.25
CA TYR A 506 -39.25 -13.29 -19.32
C TYR A 506 -39.28 -14.33 -18.20
N ALA A 507 -40.45 -14.61 -17.63
CA ALA A 507 -40.60 -15.65 -16.63
C ALA A 507 -40.22 -17.03 -17.20
N ALA A 508 -40.59 -17.33 -18.45
CA ALA A 508 -40.19 -18.57 -19.11
C ALA A 508 -38.66 -18.68 -19.28
N LYS A 509 -37.97 -17.58 -19.63
CA LYS A 509 -36.50 -17.55 -19.69
C LYS A 509 -35.85 -17.78 -18.32
N MET A 510 -36.41 -17.19 -17.26
CA MET A 510 -35.92 -17.40 -15.89
C MET A 510 -36.10 -18.86 -15.44
N CYS A 511 -37.25 -19.48 -15.74
CA CYS A 511 -37.46 -20.90 -15.46
C CYS A 511 -36.48 -21.78 -16.25
N LEU A 512 -36.26 -21.48 -17.53
CA LEU A 512 -35.34 -22.24 -18.38
C LEU A 512 -33.89 -22.18 -17.86
N GLN A 513 -33.44 -21.04 -17.34
CA GLN A 513 -32.12 -20.90 -16.71
C GLN A 513 -31.96 -21.79 -15.47
N ALA A 514 -33.06 -22.16 -14.83
CA ALA A 514 -33.09 -23.06 -13.68
C ALA A 514 -33.45 -24.50 -14.05
N ASN A 515 -33.42 -24.88 -15.33
CA ASN A 515 -33.87 -26.19 -15.83
C ASN A 515 -35.29 -26.57 -15.40
N ALA A 516 -36.19 -25.58 -15.34
CA ALA A 516 -37.59 -25.75 -14.97
C ALA A 516 -38.52 -25.16 -16.04
N GLU A 517 -39.79 -25.56 -16.02
CA GLU A 517 -40.83 -24.98 -16.88
C GLU A 517 -41.71 -24.02 -16.11
N LEU A 518 -42.11 -22.93 -16.77
CA LEU A 518 -43.06 -21.94 -16.23
C LEU A 518 -44.45 -22.57 -16.10
N THR A 519 -44.88 -22.85 -14.88
CA THR A 519 -46.20 -23.45 -14.59
C THR A 519 -47.26 -22.42 -14.25
N ALA A 520 -46.88 -21.29 -13.65
CA ALA A 520 -47.81 -20.20 -13.34
C ALA A 520 -47.17 -18.82 -13.53
N LEU A 521 -47.99 -17.84 -13.92
CA LEU A 521 -47.63 -16.43 -14.02
C LEU A 521 -48.82 -15.58 -13.54
N GLU A 522 -48.58 -14.69 -12.59
CA GLU A 522 -49.53 -13.69 -12.11
C GLU A 522 -48.94 -12.29 -12.29
N VAL A 523 -49.59 -11.45 -13.09
CA VAL A 523 -49.19 -10.06 -13.27
C VAL A 523 -49.86 -9.16 -12.23
N ALA A 524 -49.10 -8.22 -11.67
CA ALA A 524 -49.52 -7.38 -10.55
C ALA A 524 -49.18 -5.90 -10.79
N VAL A 525 -50.02 -5.04 -10.19
CA VAL A 525 -49.92 -3.57 -10.25
C VAL A 525 -50.09 -3.02 -11.67
N PRO A 526 -51.33 -2.66 -12.07
CA PRO A 526 -51.58 -2.11 -13.39
C PRO A 526 -50.92 -0.73 -13.53
N CYS A 527 -50.37 -0.47 -14.70
CA CYS A 527 -49.80 0.83 -15.03
C CYS A 527 -50.87 1.82 -15.47
N SER A 528 -50.87 3.03 -14.90
CA SER A 528 -51.94 4.01 -15.06
C SER A 528 -52.18 4.48 -16.50
N ASN A 529 -51.16 4.46 -17.37
CA ASN A 529 -51.21 5.21 -18.63
C ASN A 529 -50.89 4.43 -19.92
N THR A 530 -50.33 3.22 -19.84
CA THR A 530 -49.80 2.52 -21.03
C THR A 530 -50.44 1.15 -21.31
N GLY A 531 -51.32 0.68 -20.42
CA GLY A 531 -51.72 -0.73 -20.41
C GLY A 531 -50.55 -1.63 -19.98
N GLY A 532 -50.86 -2.71 -19.26
CA GLY A 532 -49.85 -3.63 -18.72
C GLY A 532 -49.62 -3.47 -17.20
N TYR A 533 -48.57 -4.12 -16.72
CA TYR A 533 -48.31 -4.37 -15.31
C TYR A 533 -46.85 -4.07 -14.96
N ALA A 534 -46.61 -3.47 -13.80
CA ALA A 534 -45.28 -3.12 -13.33
C ALA A 534 -44.53 -4.31 -12.71
N MET A 535 -45.26 -5.33 -12.25
CA MET A 535 -44.70 -6.51 -11.59
C MET A 535 -45.34 -7.80 -12.10
N ALA A 536 -44.62 -8.91 -11.98
CA ALA A 536 -45.13 -10.25 -12.17
C ALA A 536 -44.53 -11.24 -11.15
N TYR A 537 -45.33 -12.21 -10.73
CA TYR A 537 -44.95 -13.37 -9.94
C TYR A 537 -45.03 -14.61 -10.83
N TYR A 538 -44.08 -15.53 -10.68
CA TYR A 538 -44.03 -16.73 -11.50
C TYR A 538 -43.66 -17.95 -10.68
N VAL A 539 -44.12 -19.11 -11.12
CA VAL A 539 -43.79 -20.42 -10.53
C VAL A 539 -43.13 -21.26 -11.61
N CYS A 540 -41.95 -21.79 -11.31
CA CYS A 540 -41.22 -22.71 -12.17
C CYS A 540 -41.21 -24.08 -11.50
N CYS A 541 -41.58 -25.14 -12.23
CA CYS A 541 -41.52 -26.51 -11.72
C CYS A 541 -40.61 -27.36 -12.58
N SER A 542 -39.84 -28.23 -11.94
CA SER A 542 -39.06 -29.25 -12.64
C SER A 542 -40.01 -30.22 -13.33
N THR A 543 -39.83 -30.47 -14.62
CA THR A 543 -40.61 -31.47 -15.37
C THR A 543 -40.10 -32.86 -15.00
N PRO A 544 -40.91 -33.71 -14.34
CA PRO A 544 -40.48 -35.07 -14.04
C PRO A 544 -40.42 -35.87 -15.35
N GLY A 545 -39.20 -36.18 -15.81
CA GLY A 545 -38.97 -37.08 -16.95
C GLY A 545 -38.27 -36.49 -18.17
N ALA A 546 -37.68 -35.29 -18.10
CA ALA A 546 -36.76 -34.83 -19.15
C ALA A 546 -35.42 -35.59 -19.04
N THR A 547 -35.35 -36.80 -19.59
CA THR A 547 -34.07 -37.47 -19.87
C THR A 547 -33.24 -36.60 -20.81
N ASP A 548 -31.95 -36.43 -20.48
CA ASP A 548 -30.97 -35.65 -21.23
C ASP A 548 -31.18 -35.68 -22.75
N PRO A 549 -31.16 -34.53 -23.45
CA PRO A 549 -31.09 -34.53 -24.90
C PRO A 549 -29.83 -35.29 -25.35
N PRO A 550 -29.94 -36.26 -26.29
CA PRO A 550 -28.81 -37.07 -26.68
C PRO A 550 -27.66 -36.21 -27.21
N GLN A 551 -26.51 -36.34 -26.56
CA GLN A 551 -25.25 -35.72 -26.94
C GLN A 551 -24.92 -36.08 -28.42
N PRO A 552 -24.60 -35.10 -29.29
CA PRO A 552 -24.33 -35.39 -30.69
C PRO A 552 -23.07 -36.25 -30.83
N THR A 553 -23.24 -37.44 -31.39
CA THR A 553 -22.14 -38.34 -31.79
C THR A 553 -21.57 -37.85 -33.12
N PRO A 554 -20.23 -37.87 -33.32
CA PRO A 554 -19.64 -37.50 -34.60
C PRO A 554 -19.79 -38.66 -35.57
N THR A 555 -20.83 -38.61 -36.41
CA THR A 555 -20.98 -39.56 -37.52
C THR A 555 -20.49 -38.91 -38.80
N THR A 556 -19.36 -39.44 -39.28
CA THR A 556 -18.90 -39.30 -40.66
C THR A 556 -19.85 -40.08 -41.56
N ASP A 557 -20.68 -39.41 -42.33
CA ASP A 557 -21.22 -39.95 -43.59
C ASP A 557 -21.76 -38.80 -44.46
N CYS A 558 -21.20 -38.70 -45.66
CA CYS A 558 -21.69 -37.88 -46.75
C CYS A 558 -22.69 -38.70 -47.56
N THR A 559 -23.96 -38.31 -47.67
CA THR A 559 -24.74 -38.41 -48.92
C THR A 559 -26.08 -37.65 -48.85
N GLU A 560 -26.27 -36.81 -49.86
CA GLU A 560 -27.49 -36.37 -50.57
C GLU A 560 -28.64 -35.58 -49.92
N GLU A 561 -28.74 -34.35 -50.43
CA GLU A 561 -29.92 -33.62 -50.95
C GLU A 561 -31.10 -33.26 -50.02
N GLY A 562 -31.15 -31.96 -49.65
CA GLY A 562 -32.35 -31.28 -49.15
C GLY A 562 -32.26 -29.77 -49.37
N LYS A 563 -32.81 -29.30 -50.49
CA LYS A 563 -32.86 -27.89 -50.93
C LYS A 563 -33.62 -26.98 -49.95
N LEU A 564 -33.07 -25.80 -49.68
CA LEU A 564 -33.82 -24.54 -49.46
C LEU A 564 -32.92 -23.35 -49.84
N GLY A 565 -33.27 -22.66 -50.93
CA GLY A 565 -32.60 -21.42 -51.36
C GLY A 565 -33.00 -21.00 -52.77
N SER A 566 -33.84 -19.98 -52.86
CA SER A 566 -34.27 -19.33 -54.10
C SER A 566 -33.08 -18.70 -54.85
N PRO A 567 -33.04 -18.72 -56.20
CA PRO A 567 -31.82 -18.48 -56.96
C PRO A 567 -31.75 -17.07 -57.56
N THR A 568 -31.15 -16.09 -56.88
CA THR A 568 -30.57 -14.90 -57.54
C THR A 568 -29.69 -14.10 -56.57
N SER A 569 -28.45 -14.53 -56.32
CA SER A 569 -27.25 -13.68 -56.32
C SER A 569 -26.03 -14.50 -55.85
N CYS A 570 -25.20 -14.95 -56.77
CA CYS A 570 -23.88 -15.44 -56.42
C CYS A 570 -22.95 -14.22 -56.29
N LYS A 571 -22.56 -13.85 -55.07
CA LYS A 571 -21.36 -13.05 -54.83
C LYS A 571 -20.17 -14.00 -54.69
N SER A 572 -19.00 -13.58 -55.16
CA SER A 572 -17.77 -14.37 -55.10
C SER A 572 -17.27 -14.52 -53.66
N GLU A 573 -16.51 -15.59 -53.44
CA GLU A 573 -15.90 -16.00 -52.18
C GLU A 573 -15.05 -14.91 -51.51
N GLU A 574 -14.45 -14.02 -52.30
CA GLU A 574 -13.72 -12.85 -51.79
C GLU A 574 -14.60 -11.86 -51.01
N THR A 575 -15.89 -11.73 -51.33
CA THR A 575 -16.78 -10.78 -50.63
C THR A 575 -17.21 -11.27 -49.24
N TRP A 576 -17.10 -12.58 -48.97
CA TRP A 576 -17.41 -13.14 -47.66
C TRP A 576 -16.27 -12.95 -46.64
N LEU A 577 -15.02 -12.92 -47.10
CA LEU A 577 -13.86 -12.69 -46.23
C LEU A 577 -13.75 -11.22 -45.76
N GLU A 578 -14.26 -10.26 -46.53
CA GLU A 578 -14.34 -8.85 -46.08
C GLU A 578 -15.42 -8.61 -45.02
N TYR A 579 -16.48 -9.44 -44.96
CA TYR A 579 -17.55 -9.30 -43.97
C TYR A 579 -17.17 -9.90 -42.62
N ALA A 580 -16.36 -10.97 -42.60
CA ALA A 580 -15.86 -11.59 -41.37
C ALA A 580 -14.73 -10.80 -40.67
N ALA A 581 -14.13 -9.82 -41.36
CA ALA A 581 -13.06 -8.98 -40.80
C ALA A 581 -13.56 -7.66 -40.18
N LYS A 582 -14.89 -7.47 -40.06
CA LYS A 582 -15.52 -6.23 -39.58
C LYS A 582 -16.47 -6.41 -38.40
N GLU A 583 -16.52 -7.59 -37.79
CA GLU A 583 -17.09 -7.79 -36.45
C GLU A 583 -16.02 -8.13 -35.43
#